data_AF-A0A958LNZ5-F1
#
_entry.id   AF-A0A958LNZ5-F1
#
_cell.length_a   1.000
_cell.length_b   1.000
_cell.length_c   1.000
_cell.angle_alpha   90.00
_cell.angle_beta   90.00
_cell.angle_gamma   90.00
#
_symmetry.space_group_name_H-M   'P 1'
#
loop_
_entity.id
_entity.type
_entity.pdbx_description
1 polymer ?
#
loop_
_entity_poly.entity_id
_entity_poly.type
_entity_poly.pdbx_seq_one_letter_code
_entity_poly.pdbx_strand_id
1 'polypeptide(L)'
;MLRVLLAIDDYGEMVYLQTLMKKLGFDVDGVQSQRAFAGKQLGFNPQVVLATANGRRVNGIELAESTRRPQGIPQFILLIHPQQRDEIDFENLKNVDGHLESPVNVQKLLEIIANVGGVDAAALMEKYNRMKASLQPDEEGDLTILKGDSTGPIDPDPTMPPHSASPSEPSQDVTLIKGEKAESEAQYLKGEAPGASQASRSIEEELEAAGELSLETGQNQYAVEGLPSEVREARFRKYLDELPEPTENGFTREKVVAMNKELRRTEDTVGLKDLEEERQGFVKQLFTEGKNKKKS
;
A
#
# COMPACT_ATOMS: atom_id res chain seq x y z
N MET A 1 -18.59 -0.84 11.93
CA MET A 1 -17.93 -1.44 10.76
C MET A 1 -16.49 -1.66 11.14
N LEU A 2 -16.00 -2.91 11.10
CA LEU A 2 -14.66 -3.22 11.56
C LEU A 2 -13.64 -2.66 10.56
N ARG A 3 -12.67 -1.88 11.05
CA ARG A 3 -11.60 -1.27 10.24
C ARG A 3 -10.37 -2.17 10.23
N VAL A 4 -9.94 -2.59 9.05
CA VAL A 4 -8.81 -3.51 8.87
C VAL A 4 -7.73 -2.85 8.01
N LEU A 5 -6.50 -2.79 8.54
CA LEU A 5 -5.35 -2.32 7.78
C LEU A 5 -4.49 -3.51 7.35
N LEU A 6 -4.26 -3.64 6.04
CA LEU A 6 -3.42 -4.68 5.47
C LEU A 6 -2.00 -4.14 5.27
N ALA A 7 -1.02 -4.77 5.90
CA ALA A 7 0.41 -4.47 5.79
C ALA A 7 1.12 -5.69 5.18
N ILE A 8 0.89 -5.93 3.89
CA ILE A 8 1.28 -7.16 3.20
C ILE A 8 2.32 -6.84 2.11
N ASP A 9 3.39 -7.62 2.05
CA ASP A 9 4.47 -7.44 1.09
C ASP A 9 4.07 -7.88 -0.34
N ASP A 10 3.34 -9.00 -0.45
CA ASP A 10 2.81 -9.48 -1.72
C ASP A 10 1.61 -8.62 -2.19
N TYR A 11 1.78 -7.97 -3.34
CA TYR A 11 0.74 -7.11 -3.93
C TYR A 11 -0.51 -7.89 -4.33
N GLY A 12 -0.35 -9.09 -4.90
CA GLY A 12 -1.45 -9.91 -5.36
C GLY A 12 -2.31 -10.37 -4.19
N GLU A 13 -1.67 -10.86 -3.12
CA GLU A 13 -2.37 -11.26 -1.89
C GLU A 13 -3.05 -10.06 -1.22
N MET A 14 -2.38 -8.90 -1.15
CA MET A 14 -2.96 -7.68 -0.60
C MET A 14 -4.23 -7.23 -1.34
N VAL A 15 -4.18 -7.16 -2.67
CA VAL A 15 -5.32 -6.72 -3.50
C VAL A 15 -6.47 -7.72 -3.42
N TYR A 16 -6.15 -9.01 -3.43
CA TYR A 16 -7.13 -10.09 -3.27
C TYR A 16 -7.88 -9.98 -1.94
N LEU A 17 -7.13 -9.89 -0.83
CA LEU A 17 -7.72 -9.76 0.51
C LEU A 17 -8.48 -8.45 0.67
N GLN A 18 -7.95 -7.35 0.14
CA GLN A 18 -8.64 -6.06 0.19
C GLN A 18 -9.99 -6.11 -0.54
N THR A 19 -10.04 -6.68 -1.74
CA THR A 19 -11.28 -6.82 -2.53
C THR A 19 -12.27 -7.74 -1.83
N LEU A 20 -11.80 -8.89 -1.34
CA LEU A 20 -12.61 -9.86 -0.61
C LEU A 20 -13.23 -9.24 0.65
N MET A 21 -12.42 -8.60 1.47
CA MET A 21 -12.88 -8.02 2.74
C MET A 21 -13.79 -6.81 2.52
N LYS A 22 -13.54 -5.98 1.49
CA LYS A 22 -14.47 -4.92 1.08
C LYS A 22 -15.83 -5.48 0.68
N LYS A 23 -15.88 -6.59 -0.09
CA LYS A 23 -17.13 -7.26 -0.45
C LYS A 23 -17.90 -7.80 0.76
N LEU A 24 -17.20 -8.18 1.83
CA LEU A 24 -17.83 -8.62 3.10
C LEU A 24 -18.34 -7.45 3.96
N GLY A 25 -18.06 -6.20 3.57
CA GLY A 25 -18.47 -4.99 4.29
C GLY A 25 -17.50 -4.57 5.39
N PHE A 26 -16.21 -4.91 5.26
CA PHE A 26 -15.15 -4.32 6.08
C PHE A 26 -14.67 -3.00 5.46
N ASP A 27 -14.25 -2.07 6.31
CA ASP A 27 -13.52 -0.89 5.86
C ASP A 27 -12.04 -1.27 5.82
N VAL A 28 -11.43 -1.28 4.63
CA VAL A 28 -10.10 -1.88 4.40
C VAL A 28 -9.19 -0.97 3.61
N ASP A 29 -8.03 -0.66 4.20
CA ASP A 29 -6.93 0.04 3.55
C ASP A 29 -5.68 -0.86 3.50
N GLY A 30 -4.81 -0.61 2.52
CA GLY A 30 -3.63 -1.43 2.22
C GLY A 30 -2.35 -0.63 2.17
N VAL A 31 -1.26 -1.19 2.70
CA VAL A 31 0.08 -0.60 2.76
C VAL A 31 1.12 -1.67 2.46
N GLN A 32 2.07 -1.35 1.59
CA GLN A 32 3.16 -2.26 1.19
C GLN A 32 4.52 -1.90 1.78
N SER A 33 4.59 -0.84 2.58
CA SER A 33 5.85 -0.35 3.14
C SER A 33 5.67 0.02 4.60
N GLN A 34 6.60 -0.46 5.43
CA GLN A 34 6.67 -0.12 6.85
C GLN A 34 6.72 1.39 7.11
N ARG A 35 7.33 2.18 6.21
CA ARG A 35 7.38 3.65 6.32
C ARG A 35 6.00 4.30 6.19
N ALA A 36 5.15 3.77 5.32
CA ALA A 36 3.79 4.30 5.11
C ALA A 36 2.81 3.84 6.20
N PHE A 37 3.15 2.76 6.93
CA PHE A 37 2.29 2.18 7.96
C PHE A 37 1.93 3.17 9.06
N ALA A 38 2.89 3.88 9.65
CA ALA A 38 2.63 4.79 10.77
C ALA A 38 1.66 5.93 10.41
N GLY A 39 1.82 6.53 9.23
CA GLY A 39 0.93 7.59 8.75
C GLY A 39 -0.49 7.06 8.49
N LYS A 40 -0.60 5.89 7.87
CA LYS A 40 -1.88 5.24 7.59
C LYS A 40 -2.58 4.76 8.84
N GLN A 41 -1.85 4.18 9.78
CA GLN A 41 -2.38 3.76 11.07
C GLN A 41 -3.01 4.94 11.82
N LEU A 42 -2.35 6.10 11.86
CA LEU A 42 -2.87 7.28 12.54
C LEU A 42 -4.11 7.87 11.85
N GLY A 43 -4.09 7.95 10.51
CA GLY A 43 -5.21 8.51 9.74
C GLY A 43 -6.44 7.60 9.64
N PHE A 44 -6.21 6.28 9.57
CA PHE A 44 -7.27 5.28 9.39
C PHE A 44 -7.84 4.79 10.74
N ASN A 45 -7.00 4.77 11.78
CA ASN A 45 -7.30 4.23 13.11
C ASN A 45 -7.85 2.79 13.03
N PRO A 46 -7.05 1.81 12.55
CA PRO A 46 -7.51 0.43 12.39
C PRO A 46 -7.81 -0.23 13.73
N GLN A 47 -8.76 -1.16 13.71
CA GLN A 47 -9.04 -2.05 14.84
C GLN A 47 -8.22 -3.34 14.75
N VAL A 48 -8.07 -3.86 13.53
CA VAL A 48 -7.28 -5.05 13.22
C VAL A 48 -6.22 -4.70 12.18
N VAL A 49 -5.00 -5.19 12.37
CA VAL A 49 -3.90 -5.09 11.43
C VAL A 49 -3.50 -6.49 10.99
N LEU A 50 -3.53 -6.74 9.68
CA LEU A 50 -3.05 -7.98 9.07
C LEU A 50 -1.66 -7.69 8.48
N ALA A 51 -0.59 -8.30 8.99
CA ALA A 51 0.77 -7.97 8.57
C ALA A 51 1.59 -9.20 8.18
N THR A 52 2.42 -9.13 7.13
CA THR A 52 3.39 -10.19 6.82
C THR A 52 4.42 -10.30 7.96
N ALA A 53 4.61 -11.49 8.53
CA ALA A 53 5.44 -11.69 9.71
C ALA A 53 6.90 -11.25 9.49
N ASN A 54 7.55 -11.77 8.44
CA ASN A 54 8.95 -11.48 8.11
C ASN A 54 9.09 -11.18 6.60
N GLY A 55 8.44 -10.11 6.15
CA GLY A 55 8.50 -9.63 4.76
C GLY A 55 9.73 -8.75 4.49
N ARG A 56 10.09 -8.58 3.23
CA ARG A 56 11.23 -7.74 2.81
C ARG A 56 10.92 -6.25 2.96
N ARG A 57 9.68 -5.83 2.66
CA ARG A 57 9.26 -4.43 2.75
C ARG A 57 8.46 -4.10 4.00
N VAL A 58 7.92 -5.13 4.64
CA VAL A 58 7.08 -5.03 5.84
C VAL A 58 7.45 -6.16 6.79
N ASN A 59 7.96 -5.80 7.98
CA ASN A 59 8.15 -6.73 9.08
C ASN A 59 7.03 -6.56 10.12
N GLY A 60 6.06 -7.46 10.10
CA GLY A 60 4.88 -7.43 10.97
C GLY A 60 5.21 -7.62 12.45
N ILE A 61 6.28 -8.36 12.76
CA ILE A 61 6.73 -8.58 14.15
C ILE A 61 7.25 -7.25 14.72
N GLU A 62 8.14 -6.57 14.00
CA GLU A 62 8.64 -5.25 14.40
C GLU A 62 7.51 -4.20 14.48
N LEU A 63 6.54 -4.27 13.56
CA LEU A 63 5.38 -3.39 13.59
C LEU A 63 4.52 -3.61 14.84
N ALA A 64 4.30 -4.87 15.23
CA ALA A 64 3.54 -5.21 16.43
C ALA A 64 4.23 -4.75 17.72
N GLU A 65 5.55 -4.84 17.78
CA GLU A 65 6.36 -4.39 18.93
C GLU A 65 6.48 -2.87 19.04
N SER A 66 6.69 -2.19 17.90
CA SER A 66 6.85 -0.72 17.84
C SER A 66 5.54 0.04 18.02
N THR A 67 4.41 -0.59 17.72
CA THR A 67 3.08 0.02 17.84
C THR A 67 2.65 0.14 19.29
N ARG A 68 2.43 1.38 19.75
CA ARG A 68 1.83 1.64 21.06
C ARG A 68 0.36 1.26 21.07
N ARG A 69 -0.07 0.48 22.06
CA ARG A 69 -1.46 0.04 22.23
C ARG A 69 -2.05 0.64 23.51
N PRO A 70 -2.59 1.87 23.48
CA PRO A 70 -3.16 2.48 24.68
C PRO A 70 -4.33 1.67 25.28
N GLN A 71 -4.94 0.74 24.52
CA GLN A 71 -6.03 -0.13 24.97
C GLN A 71 -6.03 -1.52 24.28
N GLY A 72 -4.86 -2.04 23.90
CA GLY A 72 -4.79 -3.30 23.12
C GLY A 72 -5.21 -3.17 21.64
N ILE A 73 -5.55 -1.97 21.18
CA ILE A 73 -5.89 -1.66 19.79
C ILE A 73 -4.70 -0.90 19.15
N PRO A 74 -4.34 -1.20 17.89
CA PRO A 74 -4.90 -2.26 17.04
C PRO A 74 -4.44 -3.65 17.45
N GLN A 75 -5.29 -4.65 17.17
CA GLN A 75 -4.94 -6.06 17.29
C GLN A 75 -4.19 -6.52 16.04
N PHE A 76 -3.18 -7.37 16.21
CA PHE A 76 -2.30 -7.81 15.13
C PHE A 76 -2.48 -9.29 14.82
N ILE A 77 -2.67 -9.58 13.55
CA ILE A 77 -2.68 -10.94 12.99
C ILE A 77 -1.52 -11.05 12.00
N LEU A 78 -0.61 -12.00 12.24
CA LEU A 78 0.57 -12.19 11.40
C LEU A 78 0.29 -13.20 10.27
N LEU A 79 0.67 -12.85 9.04
CA LEU A 79 0.70 -13.74 7.89
C LEU A 79 2.09 -14.37 7.78
N ILE A 80 2.17 -15.70 7.86
CA ILE A 80 3.42 -16.46 7.90
C ILE A 80 3.58 -17.24 6.61
N HIS A 81 4.73 -17.09 5.96
CA HIS A 81 5.07 -17.97 4.84
C HIS A 81 5.46 -19.36 5.39
N PRO A 82 5.04 -20.49 4.77
CA PRO A 82 5.28 -21.84 5.29
C PRO A 82 6.76 -22.14 5.54
N GLN A 83 7.64 -21.53 4.75
CA GLN A 83 9.09 -21.66 4.89
C GLN A 83 9.67 -20.99 6.14
N GLN A 84 8.97 -19.99 6.68
CA GLN A 84 9.41 -19.21 7.86
C GLN A 84 8.77 -19.71 9.15
N ARG A 85 7.88 -20.71 9.07
CA ARG A 85 7.10 -21.18 10.23
C ARG A 85 7.98 -21.64 11.38
N ASP A 86 9.06 -22.37 11.07
CA ASP A 86 9.96 -22.94 12.08
C ASP A 86 10.95 -21.91 12.64
N GLU A 87 11.10 -20.76 11.98
CA GLU A 87 12.00 -19.68 12.40
C GLU A 87 11.36 -18.75 13.43
N ILE A 88 10.04 -18.74 13.52
CA ILE A 88 9.27 -17.81 14.36
C ILE A 88 8.84 -18.50 15.65
N ASP A 89 9.32 -17.99 16.77
CA ASP A 89 8.92 -18.47 18.09
C ASP A 89 7.65 -17.75 18.58
N PHE A 90 6.50 -18.36 18.28
CA PHE A 90 5.18 -17.79 18.60
C PHE A 90 4.93 -17.59 20.09
N GLU A 91 5.60 -18.33 20.97
CA GLU A 91 5.40 -18.22 22.43
C GLU A 91 6.02 -16.93 22.97
N ASN A 92 7.08 -16.44 22.31
CA ASN A 92 7.81 -15.25 22.73
C ASN A 92 7.36 -13.97 22.03
N LEU A 93 6.45 -14.05 21.06
CA LEU A 93 5.91 -12.88 20.37
C LEU A 93 5.00 -12.08 21.32
N LYS A 94 5.48 -10.88 21.67
CA LYS A 94 4.66 -9.91 22.41
C LYS A 94 3.71 -9.22 21.43
N ASN A 95 2.52 -8.88 21.92
CA ASN A 95 1.58 -8.07 21.16
C ASN A 95 1.15 -8.75 19.83
N VAL A 96 1.00 -10.06 19.78
CA VAL A 96 0.42 -10.72 18.60
C VAL A 96 -0.84 -11.45 19.03
N ASP A 97 -1.95 -11.14 18.39
CA ASP A 97 -3.29 -11.61 18.78
C ASP A 97 -3.68 -12.88 17.99
N GLY A 98 -3.07 -13.10 16.83
CA GLY A 98 -3.27 -14.31 16.03
C GLY A 98 -2.25 -14.46 14.91
N HIS A 99 -2.28 -15.60 14.24
CA HIS A 99 -1.45 -15.85 13.07
C HIS A 99 -2.15 -16.72 12.05
N LEU A 100 -1.74 -16.61 10.78
CA LEU A 100 -2.30 -17.34 9.66
C LEU A 100 -1.22 -17.66 8.63
N GLU A 101 -1.31 -18.82 8.00
CA GLU A 101 -0.37 -19.22 6.95
C GLU A 101 -0.77 -18.61 5.59
N SER A 102 0.22 -18.17 4.81
CA SER A 102 0.07 -17.78 3.41
C SER A 102 0.37 -18.98 2.49
N PRO A 103 -0.40 -19.27 1.42
CA PRO A 103 -1.58 -18.53 0.95
C PRO A 103 -2.75 -18.58 1.94
N VAL A 104 -3.41 -17.43 2.10
CA VAL A 104 -4.46 -17.27 3.11
C VAL A 104 -5.70 -18.12 2.83
N ASN A 105 -6.03 -19.01 3.76
CA ASN A 105 -7.33 -19.68 3.79
C ASN A 105 -8.40 -18.71 4.33
N VAL A 106 -9.37 -18.36 3.48
CA VAL A 106 -10.41 -17.38 3.80
C VAL A 106 -11.28 -17.77 5.00
N GLN A 107 -11.61 -19.04 5.18
CA GLN A 107 -12.45 -19.49 6.30
C GLN A 107 -11.72 -19.27 7.63
N LYS A 108 -10.45 -19.71 7.70
CA LYS A 108 -9.58 -19.48 8.86
C LYS A 108 -9.36 -17.98 9.12
N LEU A 109 -9.17 -17.20 8.06
CA LEU A 109 -9.04 -15.74 8.18
C LEU A 109 -10.28 -15.13 8.85
N LEU A 110 -11.48 -15.48 8.40
CA LEU A 110 -12.72 -14.94 8.95
C LEU A 110 -12.95 -15.38 10.39
N GLU A 111 -12.63 -16.63 10.74
CA GLU A 111 -12.68 -17.11 12.12
C GLU A 111 -11.72 -16.33 13.03
N ILE A 112 -10.48 -16.12 12.60
CA ILE A 112 -9.49 -15.37 13.39
C ILE A 112 -9.92 -13.90 13.53
N ILE A 113 -10.36 -13.26 12.43
CA ILE A 113 -10.83 -11.86 12.47
C ILE A 113 -12.08 -11.73 13.36
N ALA A 114 -12.99 -12.70 13.33
CA ALA A 114 -14.17 -12.73 14.19
C ALA A 114 -13.77 -12.81 15.67
N ASN A 115 -12.88 -13.73 16.01
CA ASN A 115 -12.39 -13.94 17.37
C ASN A 115 -11.62 -12.73 17.90
N VAL A 116 -10.73 -12.16 17.09
CA VAL A 116 -9.89 -11.02 17.44
C VAL A 116 -10.75 -9.75 17.50
N GLY A 117 -11.46 -9.43 16.41
CA GLY A 117 -12.27 -8.22 16.29
C GLY A 117 -13.61 -8.21 17.03
N GLY A 118 -13.97 -9.29 17.73
CA GLY A 118 -15.22 -9.40 18.49
C GLY A 118 -16.49 -9.37 17.63
N VAL A 119 -16.41 -9.93 16.41
CA VAL A 119 -17.53 -10.01 15.46
C VAL A 119 -18.06 -11.44 15.46
N ASP A 120 -19.36 -11.65 15.21
CA ASP A 120 -19.92 -12.99 15.09
C ASP A 120 -19.38 -13.72 13.83
N ALA A 121 -18.67 -14.84 14.07
CA ALA A 121 -18.09 -15.67 13.03
C ALA A 121 -19.16 -16.29 12.12
N ALA A 122 -20.31 -16.69 12.68
CA ALA A 122 -21.39 -17.32 11.92
C ALA A 122 -21.97 -16.35 10.88
N ALA A 123 -22.24 -15.10 11.29
CA ALA A 123 -22.72 -14.06 10.39
C ALA A 123 -21.73 -13.72 9.26
N LEU A 124 -20.42 -13.70 9.54
CA LEU A 124 -19.39 -13.47 8.51
C LEU A 124 -19.31 -14.64 7.52
N MET A 125 -19.38 -15.87 8.01
CA MET A 125 -19.37 -17.07 7.16
C MET A 125 -20.61 -17.17 6.27
N GLU A 126 -21.80 -16.78 6.78
CA GLU A 126 -23.02 -16.73 5.96
C GLU A 126 -22.89 -15.70 4.82
N LYS A 127 -22.38 -14.50 5.11
CA LYS A 127 -22.11 -13.47 4.09
C LYS A 127 -21.11 -13.96 3.04
N TYR A 128 -20.04 -14.61 3.47
CA TYR A 128 -19.05 -15.19 2.57
C TYR A 128 -19.66 -16.26 1.68
N ASN A 129 -20.46 -17.18 2.23
CA ASN A 129 -21.13 -18.21 1.44
C ASN A 129 -22.14 -17.63 0.44
N ARG A 130 -22.87 -16.58 0.82
CA ARG A 130 -23.79 -15.86 -0.07
C ARG A 130 -23.04 -15.19 -1.22
N MET A 131 -21.92 -14.54 -0.92
CA MET A 131 -21.04 -13.93 -1.93
C MET A 131 -20.43 -14.99 -2.85
N LYS A 132 -19.97 -16.12 -2.31
CA LYS A 132 -19.42 -17.23 -3.10
C LYS A 132 -20.48 -17.82 -4.03
N ALA A 133 -21.72 -17.99 -3.56
CA ALA A 133 -22.84 -18.45 -4.39
C ALA A 133 -23.19 -17.47 -5.51
N SER A 134 -23.01 -16.15 -5.29
CA SER A 134 -23.22 -15.15 -6.34
C SER A 134 -22.09 -15.04 -7.37
N LEU A 135 -20.92 -15.63 -7.09
CA LEU A 135 -19.73 -15.57 -7.95
C LEU A 135 -19.63 -16.74 -8.96
N GLN A 136 -20.58 -17.69 -8.95
CA GLN A 136 -20.64 -18.78 -9.92
C GLN A 136 -22.01 -18.83 -10.61
N PRO A 137 -22.12 -19.14 -11.93
CA PRO A 137 -21.13 -19.83 -12.78
C PRO A 137 -20.66 -19.12 -14.08
N ASP A 138 -21.23 -17.98 -14.50
CA ASP A 138 -20.99 -17.48 -15.88
C ASP A 138 -19.80 -16.51 -16.03
N GLU A 139 -19.22 -16.02 -14.92
CA GLU A 139 -18.10 -15.04 -14.94
C GLU A 139 -16.73 -15.60 -14.49
N GLU A 140 -16.60 -16.92 -14.34
CA GLU A 140 -15.29 -17.55 -14.03
C GLU A 140 -14.25 -17.38 -15.16
N GLY A 141 -14.65 -16.80 -16.32
CA GLY A 141 -13.75 -16.48 -17.43
C GLY A 141 -12.78 -15.32 -17.17
N ASP A 142 -13.04 -14.41 -16.23
CA ASP A 142 -12.32 -13.13 -16.15
C ASP A 142 -11.37 -12.97 -14.93
N LEU A 143 -11.39 -13.93 -14.00
CA LEU A 143 -10.41 -13.96 -12.89
C LEU A 143 -9.20 -14.87 -13.15
N THR A 144 -9.10 -15.46 -14.35
CA THR A 144 -7.95 -16.25 -14.79
C THR A 144 -6.93 -15.39 -15.54
N ILE A 145 -6.55 -14.25 -14.95
CA ILE A 145 -5.50 -13.38 -15.50
C ILE A 145 -4.12 -13.92 -15.05
N LEU A 146 -3.34 -14.38 -16.04
CA LEU A 146 -1.88 -14.60 -16.04
C LEU A 146 -1.34 -15.92 -15.44
N LYS A 147 -1.69 -17.05 -16.04
CA LYS A 147 -0.67 -18.06 -16.37
C LYS A 147 -0.40 -17.99 -17.85
N GLY A 148 0.66 -17.28 -18.22
CA GLY A 148 1.15 -17.22 -19.59
C GLY A 148 1.73 -18.56 -19.99
N ASP A 149 0.92 -19.40 -20.63
CA ASP A 149 1.43 -20.54 -21.41
C ASP A 149 1.90 -20.00 -22.77
N SER A 150 3.11 -19.45 -22.76
CA SER A 150 3.94 -19.34 -23.95
C SER A 150 4.55 -20.71 -24.25
N THR A 151 3.95 -21.45 -25.20
CA THR A 151 4.60 -22.24 -26.27
C THR A 151 3.64 -23.31 -26.78
N GLY A 152 2.80 -22.94 -27.73
CA GLY A 152 2.14 -23.87 -28.64
C GLY A 152 2.31 -23.34 -30.07
N PRO A 153 2.80 -24.15 -31.03
CA PRO A 153 2.96 -23.73 -32.41
C PRO A 153 1.58 -23.59 -33.06
N ILE A 154 1.27 -22.39 -33.55
CA ILE A 154 0.05 -22.10 -34.31
C ILE A 154 0.36 -22.47 -35.77
N ASP A 155 -0.25 -23.55 -36.24
CA ASP A 155 -0.36 -23.83 -37.67
C ASP A 155 -1.25 -22.76 -38.33
N PRO A 156 -0.83 -22.13 -39.43
CA PRO A 156 -1.68 -21.18 -40.15
C PRO A 156 -2.69 -21.95 -41.02
N ASP A 157 -3.97 -21.91 -40.64
CA ASP A 157 -5.07 -22.35 -41.50
C ASP A 157 -5.46 -21.22 -42.48
N PRO A 158 -5.28 -21.39 -43.80
CA PRO A 158 -5.64 -20.38 -44.78
C PRO A 158 -6.95 -20.78 -45.45
N THR A 159 -8.11 -20.38 -44.91
CA THR A 159 -9.33 -20.17 -45.70
C THR A 159 -10.46 -19.60 -44.85
N MET A 160 -10.64 -18.28 -44.86
CA MET A 160 -11.98 -17.69 -44.72
C MET A 160 -12.20 -16.57 -45.73
N PRO A 161 -13.34 -16.58 -46.46
CA PRO A 161 -13.71 -15.56 -47.43
C PRO A 161 -14.27 -14.29 -46.76
N PRO A 162 -14.34 -13.16 -47.51
CA PRO A 162 -14.73 -11.87 -46.98
C PRO A 162 -16.25 -11.77 -46.82
N HIS A 163 -16.73 -11.56 -45.59
CA HIS A 163 -18.10 -11.13 -45.36
C HIS A 163 -18.20 -9.61 -45.35
N SER A 164 -18.92 -9.14 -46.37
CA SER A 164 -19.34 -7.79 -46.65
C SER A 164 -20.31 -7.22 -45.61
N ALA A 165 -20.19 -5.90 -45.44
CA ALA A 165 -21.00 -4.97 -44.67
C ALA A 165 -22.53 -5.19 -44.68
N SER A 166 -23.16 -4.86 -43.54
CA SER A 166 -24.38 -4.03 -43.46
C SER A 166 -24.58 -3.51 -42.03
N PRO A 167 -24.97 -2.23 -41.85
CA PRO A 167 -25.26 -1.65 -40.54
C PRO A 167 -26.75 -1.72 -40.22
N SER A 168 -27.08 -2.01 -38.97
CA SER A 168 -28.43 -1.87 -38.43
C SER A 168 -28.35 -1.32 -37.01
N GLU A 169 -28.69 -0.04 -36.88
CA GLU A 169 -29.13 0.56 -35.62
C GLU A 169 -30.35 -0.20 -35.08
N PRO A 170 -30.53 -0.20 -33.75
CA PRO A 170 -31.80 0.31 -33.27
C PRO A 170 -31.63 1.32 -32.14
N SER A 171 -32.25 2.47 -32.38
CA SER A 171 -32.73 3.45 -31.43
C SER A 171 -33.47 2.80 -30.26
N GLN A 172 -33.09 3.18 -29.03
CA GLN A 172 -33.96 3.04 -27.86
C GLN A 172 -34.07 4.38 -27.14
N ASP A 173 -35.31 4.84 -27.09
CA ASP A 173 -35.83 5.96 -26.32
C ASP A 173 -35.54 5.78 -24.82
N VAL A 174 -34.79 6.71 -24.23
CA VAL A 174 -34.77 6.92 -22.79
C VAL A 174 -35.67 8.12 -22.48
N THR A 175 -36.91 7.83 -22.17
CA THR A 175 -37.73 8.69 -21.31
C THR A 175 -37.40 8.32 -19.86
N LEU A 176 -37.09 9.29 -18.99
CA LEU A 176 -37.66 9.41 -17.64
C LEU A 176 -37.02 10.58 -16.83
N ILE A 177 -37.93 11.45 -16.37
CA ILE A 177 -38.01 12.14 -15.06
C ILE A 177 -37.08 13.34 -14.80
N LYS A 178 -37.67 14.52 -15.04
CA LYS A 178 -37.43 15.76 -14.28
C LYS A 178 -37.93 15.55 -12.84
N GLY A 179 -37.00 15.48 -11.89
CA GLY A 179 -37.27 15.52 -10.45
C GLY A 179 -37.07 16.92 -9.90
N GLU A 180 -38.08 17.40 -9.17
CA GLU A 180 -38.22 18.75 -8.65
C GLU A 180 -37.29 19.09 -7.49
N LYS A 181 -37.12 20.41 -7.32
CA LYS A 181 -36.51 21.11 -6.19
C LYS A 181 -36.89 20.54 -4.82
N ALA A 182 -35.89 20.37 -3.96
CA ALA A 182 -36.06 20.45 -2.52
C ALA A 182 -34.97 21.36 -1.95
N GLU A 183 -35.33 22.63 -1.78
CA GLU A 183 -34.70 23.54 -0.83
C GLU A 183 -35.05 23.03 0.58
N SER A 184 -34.06 22.76 1.42
CA SER A 184 -34.27 22.84 2.87
C SER A 184 -32.98 23.23 3.58
N GLU A 185 -33.12 24.29 4.34
CA GLU A 185 -32.21 24.84 5.33
C GLU A 185 -31.83 23.78 6.38
N ALA A 186 -30.55 23.71 6.73
CA ALA A 186 -30.12 23.38 8.07
C ALA A 186 -28.77 24.06 8.35
N GLN A 187 -28.91 25.20 9.01
CA GLN A 187 -27.90 25.96 9.74
C GLN A 187 -27.32 25.16 10.92
N TYR A 188 -26.24 25.68 11.50
CA TYR A 188 -25.48 25.23 12.69
C TYR A 188 -24.40 24.18 12.39
N LEU A 189 -23.11 24.30 12.73
CA LEU A 189 -22.36 25.18 13.64
C LEU A 189 -20.91 25.20 13.12
N LYS A 190 -20.40 26.36 12.68
CA LYS A 190 -18.97 26.54 12.36
C LYS A 190 -18.41 27.59 13.32
N GLY A 191 -17.84 27.12 14.43
CA GLY A 191 -17.05 27.94 15.33
C GLY A 191 -15.65 28.13 14.74
N GLU A 192 -15.48 29.15 13.91
CA GLU A 192 -14.17 29.59 13.44
C GLU A 192 -13.55 30.55 14.46
N ALA A 193 -12.33 30.21 14.89
CA ALA A 193 -11.55 31.05 15.79
C ALA A 193 -11.12 32.35 15.07
N PRO A 194 -11.17 33.51 15.74
CA PRO A 194 -10.76 34.77 15.14
C PRO A 194 -9.24 34.79 14.97
N GLY A 195 -8.76 34.70 13.72
CA GLY A 195 -7.33 34.91 13.40
C GLY A 195 -6.76 34.12 12.22
N ALA A 196 -7.45 33.10 11.70
CA ALA A 196 -6.91 32.27 10.61
C ALA A 196 -7.19 32.80 9.18
N SER A 197 -8.09 33.78 9.02
CA SER A 197 -8.55 34.23 7.70
C SER A 197 -7.71 35.32 7.04
N GLN A 198 -6.73 35.89 7.73
CA GLN A 198 -5.85 36.93 7.15
C GLN A 198 -4.56 36.38 6.52
N ALA A 199 -4.14 35.14 6.84
CA ALA A 199 -2.95 34.54 6.24
C ALA A 199 -3.25 33.85 4.90
N SER A 200 -4.47 33.37 4.68
CA SER A 200 -4.84 32.64 3.46
C SER A 200 -5.09 33.57 2.27
N ARG A 201 -5.57 34.80 2.52
CA ARG A 201 -5.87 35.77 1.45
C ARG A 201 -4.63 36.38 0.81
N SER A 202 -3.51 36.48 1.54
CA SER A 202 -2.27 37.05 1.01
C SER A 202 -1.58 36.13 -0.01
N ILE A 203 -1.80 34.82 0.06
CA ILE A 203 -1.17 33.85 -0.85
C ILE A 203 -1.99 33.68 -2.13
N GLU A 204 -3.33 33.75 -2.05
CA GLU A 204 -4.20 33.71 -3.23
C GLU A 204 -4.04 34.98 -4.09
N GLU A 205 -3.87 36.16 -3.46
CA GLU A 205 -3.73 37.44 -4.19
C GLU A 205 -2.34 37.60 -4.85
N GLU A 206 -1.28 36.98 -4.32
CA GLU A 206 0.04 36.92 -4.99
C GLU A 206 0.08 35.90 -6.14
N LEU A 207 -0.76 34.84 -6.13
CA LEU A 207 -0.85 33.89 -7.23
C LEU A 207 -1.67 34.43 -8.42
N GLU A 208 -2.66 35.29 -8.19
CA GLU A 208 -3.43 35.93 -9.28
C GLU A 208 -2.64 37.04 -10.00
N ALA A 209 -1.65 37.67 -9.36
CA ALA A 209 -0.80 38.69 -9.96
C ALA A 209 0.36 38.11 -10.81
N ALA A 210 0.72 36.84 -10.60
CA ALA A 210 1.67 36.10 -11.42
C ALA A 210 0.95 35.49 -12.62
N GLY A 211 0.69 36.34 -13.62
CA GLY A 211 0.09 36.06 -14.93
C GLY A 211 -0.23 34.60 -15.24
N GLU A 212 -1.52 34.32 -15.35
CA GLU A 212 -2.17 33.12 -15.88
C GLU A 212 -1.32 32.36 -16.90
N LEU A 213 -0.46 31.45 -16.42
CA LEU A 213 -0.03 30.32 -17.21
C LEU A 213 -1.15 29.29 -17.10
N SER A 214 -2.18 29.49 -17.94
CA SER A 214 -3.22 28.50 -18.20
C SER A 214 -2.55 27.21 -18.64
N LEU A 215 -2.32 26.30 -17.69
CA LEU A 215 -2.14 24.90 -17.97
C LEU A 215 -3.51 24.38 -18.36
N GLU A 216 -3.86 24.59 -19.63
CA GLU A 216 -4.87 23.79 -20.30
C GLU A 216 -4.46 22.33 -20.06
N THR A 217 -5.11 21.68 -19.10
CA THR A 217 -5.25 20.23 -19.04
C THR A 217 -6.07 19.83 -20.26
N GLY A 218 -5.46 19.96 -21.43
CA GLY A 218 -5.89 19.31 -22.63
C GLY A 218 -5.99 17.84 -22.27
N GLN A 219 -7.21 17.32 -22.38
CA GLN A 219 -7.46 15.90 -22.53
C GLN A 219 -6.75 15.46 -23.81
N ASN A 220 -5.43 15.34 -23.74
CA ASN A 220 -4.63 14.67 -24.71
C ASN A 220 -4.94 13.18 -24.53
N GLN A 221 -6.08 12.78 -25.09
CA GLN A 221 -6.28 11.44 -25.61
C GLN A 221 -5.25 11.25 -26.73
N TYR A 222 -3.98 11.16 -26.37
CA TYR A 222 -3.04 10.43 -27.20
C TYR A 222 -3.51 8.98 -27.07
N ALA A 223 -4.43 8.59 -27.95
CA ALA A 223 -4.46 7.23 -28.43
C ALA A 223 -3.05 6.97 -28.95
N VAL A 224 -2.20 6.46 -28.07
CA VAL A 224 -0.89 5.95 -28.45
C VAL A 224 -1.23 4.69 -29.23
N GLU A 225 -1.56 4.85 -30.51
CA GLU A 225 -1.57 3.77 -31.47
C GLU A 225 -0.21 3.10 -31.33
N GLY A 226 -0.20 1.95 -30.66
CA GLY A 226 1.02 1.25 -30.34
C GLY A 226 1.76 1.01 -31.63
N LEU A 227 2.96 1.60 -31.75
CA LEU A 227 3.80 1.39 -32.92
C LEU A 227 3.85 -0.12 -33.24
N PRO A 228 3.72 -0.50 -34.53
CA PRO A 228 3.85 -1.88 -34.96
C PRO A 228 5.09 -2.53 -34.34
N SER A 229 5.03 -3.81 -33.95
CA SER A 229 6.11 -4.44 -33.18
C SER A 229 7.47 -4.32 -33.89
N GLU A 230 7.48 -4.38 -35.22
CA GLU A 230 8.66 -4.21 -36.07
C GLU A 230 9.35 -2.85 -35.87
N VAL A 231 8.57 -1.77 -35.75
CA VAL A 231 9.12 -0.41 -35.53
C VAL A 231 9.66 -0.27 -34.11
N ARG A 232 9.02 -0.93 -33.13
CA ARG A 232 9.52 -1.00 -31.75
C ARG A 232 10.84 -1.76 -31.67
N GLU A 233 10.95 -2.91 -32.33
CA GLU A 233 12.17 -3.71 -32.36
C GLU A 233 13.32 -2.97 -33.05
N ALA A 234 13.05 -2.30 -34.17
CA ALA A 234 14.05 -1.50 -34.87
C ALA A 234 14.57 -0.34 -34.01
N ARG A 235 13.69 0.37 -33.30
CA ARG A 235 14.10 1.42 -32.35
C ARG A 235 14.88 0.86 -31.17
N PHE A 236 14.47 -0.30 -30.65
CA PHE A 236 15.16 -0.95 -29.54
C PHE A 236 16.56 -1.41 -29.94
N ARG A 237 16.73 -2.01 -31.13
CA ARG A 237 18.06 -2.35 -31.65
C ARG A 237 18.94 -1.13 -31.84
N LYS A 238 18.40 -0.07 -32.45
CA LYS A 238 19.12 1.19 -32.61
C LYS A 238 19.57 1.77 -31.26
N TYR A 239 18.73 1.69 -30.23
CA TYR A 239 19.08 2.10 -28.88
C TYR A 239 20.18 1.23 -28.26
N LEU A 240 20.14 -0.09 -28.47
CA LEU A 240 21.20 -0.99 -28.01
C LEU A 240 22.53 -0.74 -28.71
N ASP A 241 22.51 -0.38 -30.00
CA ASP A 241 23.71 -0.05 -30.78
C ASP A 241 24.26 1.34 -30.41
N GLU A 242 23.41 2.27 -29.99
CA GLU A 242 23.79 3.62 -29.53
C GLU A 242 24.19 3.68 -28.04
N LEU A 243 23.99 2.59 -27.28
CA LEU A 243 24.46 2.53 -25.90
C LEU A 243 25.99 2.64 -25.91
N PRO A 244 26.58 3.66 -25.27
CA PRO A 244 28.03 3.74 -25.17
C PRO A 244 28.54 2.46 -24.50
N GLU A 245 29.58 1.86 -25.07
CA GLU A 245 30.22 0.70 -24.46
C GLU A 245 30.51 1.02 -22.98
N PRO A 246 30.16 0.11 -22.06
CA PRO A 246 30.31 0.35 -20.64
C PRO A 246 31.76 0.75 -20.39
N THR A 247 31.98 2.01 -20.03
CA THR A 247 33.32 2.53 -19.81
C THR A 247 34.02 1.62 -18.82
N GLU A 248 35.20 1.11 -19.15
CA GLU A 248 36.00 0.22 -18.29
C GLU A 248 36.35 0.85 -16.92
N ASN A 249 36.01 2.13 -16.73
CA ASN A 249 36.03 2.86 -15.47
C ASN A 249 34.92 2.49 -14.48
N GLY A 250 34.20 1.38 -14.69
CA GLY A 250 33.32 0.81 -13.68
C GLY A 250 34.10 0.50 -12.39
N PHE A 251 33.54 0.85 -11.23
CA PHE A 251 34.16 0.49 -9.96
C PHE A 251 34.20 -1.04 -9.86
N THR A 252 35.40 -1.62 -9.93
CA THR A 252 35.58 -3.04 -9.63
C THR A 252 35.05 -3.32 -8.23
N ARG A 253 34.50 -4.52 -8.00
CA ARG A 253 33.97 -4.94 -6.70
C ARG A 253 34.95 -4.66 -5.56
N GLU A 254 36.24 -4.82 -5.81
CA GLU A 254 37.32 -4.52 -4.88
C GLU A 254 37.41 -3.03 -4.53
N LYS A 255 37.28 -2.15 -5.52
CA LYS A 255 37.29 -0.70 -5.32
C LYS A 255 36.06 -0.22 -4.53
N VAL A 256 34.90 -0.83 -4.77
CA VAL A 256 33.67 -0.57 -3.98
C VAL A 256 33.84 -1.00 -2.53
N VAL A 257 34.42 -2.19 -2.29
CA VAL A 257 34.67 -2.69 -0.93
C VAL A 257 35.69 -1.82 -0.20
N ALA A 258 36.77 -1.39 -0.87
CA ALA A 258 37.77 -0.51 -0.30
C ALA A 258 37.17 0.86 0.08
N MET A 259 36.39 1.47 -0.82
CA MET A 259 35.73 2.75 -0.59
C MET A 259 34.71 2.68 0.56
N ASN A 260 33.90 1.62 0.63
CA ASN A 260 32.96 1.42 1.76
C ASN A 260 33.69 1.21 3.10
N LYS A 261 34.85 0.56 3.08
CA LYS A 261 35.67 0.37 4.28
C LYS A 261 36.30 1.67 4.76
N GLU A 262 36.66 2.55 3.83
CA GLU A 262 37.20 3.88 4.14
C GLU A 262 36.13 4.81 4.73
N LEU A 263 34.93 4.82 4.15
CA LEU A 263 33.78 5.57 4.67
C LEU A 263 33.42 5.16 6.11
N ARG A 264 33.42 3.85 6.41
CA ARG A 264 33.17 3.35 7.77
C ARG A 264 34.25 3.75 8.77
N ARG A 265 35.52 3.81 8.34
CA ARG A 265 36.63 4.23 9.21
C ARG A 265 36.53 5.71 9.59
N THR A 266 36.08 6.56 8.67
CA THR A 266 35.91 7.99 8.96
C THR A 266 34.77 8.26 9.94
N GLU A 267 33.75 7.40 9.98
CA GLU A 267 32.62 7.52 10.90
C GLU A 267 32.98 7.10 12.34
N ASP A 268 33.84 6.09 12.51
CA ASP A 268 34.15 5.52 13.83
C ASP A 268 35.07 6.38 14.72
N THR A 269 35.85 7.32 14.16
CA THR A 269 36.96 7.92 14.92
C THR A 269 36.72 9.32 15.50
N VAL A 270 35.78 10.11 14.98
CA VAL A 270 35.73 11.55 15.31
C VAL A 270 34.50 11.97 16.15
N GLY A 271 33.42 11.19 16.19
CA GLY A 271 32.19 11.61 16.91
C GLY A 271 31.84 10.78 18.16
N LEU A 272 32.19 9.51 18.19
CA LEU A 272 31.65 8.57 19.18
C LEU A 272 32.20 8.76 20.59
N LYS A 273 33.46 9.17 20.74
CA LYS A 273 34.06 9.40 22.06
C LYS A 273 33.50 10.66 22.72
N ASP A 274 33.42 11.74 21.96
CA ASP A 274 32.91 13.02 22.44
C ASP A 274 31.42 12.89 22.82
N LEU A 275 30.62 12.18 22.02
CA LEU A 275 29.22 11.87 22.34
C LEU A 275 29.07 11.01 23.60
N GLU A 276 29.95 10.03 23.83
CA GLU A 276 29.89 9.18 25.02
C GLU A 276 30.30 9.97 26.28
N GLU A 277 31.29 10.88 26.18
CA GLU A 277 31.66 11.78 27.26
C GLU A 277 30.52 12.74 27.63
N GLU A 278 29.86 13.35 26.65
CA GLU A 278 28.66 14.18 26.87
C GLU A 278 27.53 13.39 27.53
N ARG A 279 27.26 12.16 27.05
CA ARG A 279 26.23 11.29 27.63
C ARG A 279 26.52 10.96 29.09
N GLN A 280 27.77 10.65 29.43
CA GLN A 280 28.17 10.37 30.80
C GLN A 280 28.07 11.62 31.70
N GLY A 281 28.42 12.80 31.16
CA GLY A 281 28.28 14.07 31.85
C GLY A 281 26.81 14.38 32.20
N PHE A 282 25.92 14.20 31.22
CA PHE A 282 24.48 14.40 31.39
C PHE A 282 23.89 13.45 32.45
N VAL A 283 24.22 12.15 32.38
CA VAL A 283 23.75 11.15 33.36
C VAL A 283 24.23 11.51 34.77
N LYS A 284 25.49 11.93 34.94
CA LYS A 284 26.01 12.35 36.24
C LYS A 284 25.22 13.53 36.80
N GLN A 285 24.93 14.57 36.01
CA GLN A 285 24.16 15.72 36.47
C GLN A 285 22.75 15.33 36.94
N LEU A 286 22.06 14.48 36.16
CA LEU A 286 20.70 14.02 36.44
C LEU A 286 20.57 13.31 37.80
N PHE A 287 21.58 12.53 38.20
CA PHE A 287 21.60 11.82 39.49
C PHE A 287 22.20 12.63 40.65
N THR A 288 22.94 13.71 40.36
CA THR A 288 23.55 14.54 41.41
C THR A 288 22.57 15.58 41.95
N GLU A 289 21.70 16.15 41.10
CA GLU A 289 20.69 17.12 41.54
C GLU A 289 19.64 16.53 42.49
N GLY A 290 19.30 15.24 42.33
CA GLY A 290 18.35 14.55 43.21
C GLY A 290 18.83 14.37 44.65
N LYS A 291 20.16 14.38 44.91
CA LYS A 291 20.71 14.19 46.27
C LYS A 291 20.72 15.48 47.09
N ASN A 292 20.80 16.65 46.44
CA ASN A 292 20.86 17.94 47.15
C ASN A 292 19.49 18.42 47.64
N LYS A 293 18.37 17.98 47.04
CA LYS A 293 17.01 18.35 47.46
C LYS A 293 16.52 17.67 48.77
N LYS A 294 17.24 16.68 49.32
CA LYS A 294 16.85 16.00 50.57
C LYS A 294 17.52 16.56 51.84
N LYS A 295 18.33 17.62 51.73
CA LYS A 295 19.05 18.25 52.85
C LYS A 295 18.56 19.67 53.20
N SER A 296 17.51 20.16 52.54
CA SER A 296 16.77 21.38 52.90
C SER A 296 15.37 21.00 53.36
#